data_AF-A0A357QNB9-F1
#
_entry.id   AF-A0A357QNB9-F1
#
_cell.length_a   1.000
_cell.length_b   1.000
_cell.length_c   1.000
_cell.angle_alpha   90.00
_cell.angle_beta   90.00
_cell.angle_gamma   90.00
#
_symmetry.space_group_name_H-M   'P 1'
#
loop_
_entity.id
_entity.type
_entity.pdbx_description
1 polymer ?
#
loop_
_entity_poly.entity_id
_entity_poly.type
_entity_poly.pdbx_seq_one_letter_code
_entity_poly.pdbx_strand_id
1 'polypeptide(L)'
;MEESIIIFVVIGTIIFSIAVMLVTMKFVAKFGWKKLSDKFPYEGYFEGYKAGLVSVKIRTAQYNNAINLYFGKEGIYLKPLKIFSYSHPPVMIPIKDILAMDGGFERVLNSGIIYFPEIDALITLPPRIIARLKEKTGNL
;
A
#
# COMPACT_ATOMS: atom_id res chain seq x y z
N MET A 1 12.60 -45.29 6.56
CA MET A 1 11.61 -44.85 7.57
C MET A 1 11.96 -43.47 8.11
N GLU A 2 13.21 -43.22 8.49
CA GLU A 2 13.66 -41.90 8.97
C GLU A 2 13.54 -40.81 7.88
N GLU A 3 13.99 -41.07 6.66
CA GLU A 3 13.89 -40.12 5.54
C GLU A 3 12.45 -39.71 5.22
N SER A 4 11.52 -40.66 5.20
CA SER A 4 10.10 -40.39 4.97
C SER A 4 9.48 -39.54 6.08
N ILE A 5 9.93 -39.71 7.34
CA ILE A 5 9.48 -38.89 8.46
C ILE A 5 10.01 -37.46 8.32
N ILE A 6 11.29 -37.29 7.97
CA ILE A 6 11.90 -35.97 7.75
C ILE A 6 11.16 -35.21 6.64
N ILE A 7 10.92 -35.86 5.50
CA ILE A 7 10.19 -35.25 4.38
C ILE A 7 8.79 -34.80 4.83
N PHE A 8 8.06 -35.67 5.55
CA PHE A 8 6.74 -35.34 6.05
C PHE A 8 6.76 -34.13 7.00
N VAL A 9 7.71 -34.08 7.94
CA VAL A 9 7.86 -32.97 8.89
C VAL A 9 8.19 -31.66 8.17
N VAL A 10 9.09 -31.69 7.18
CA VAL A 10 9.45 -30.51 6.39
C VAL A 10 8.25 -29.99 5.60
N ILE A 11 7.54 -30.87 4.88
CA ILE A 11 6.35 -30.49 4.11
C ILE A 11 5.26 -29.94 5.04
N GLY A 12 5.00 -30.62 6.15
CA GLY A 12 4.01 -30.20 7.14
C GLY A 12 4.32 -28.81 7.72
N THR A 13 5.59 -28.55 8.02
CA THR A 13 6.05 -27.25 8.52
C THR A 13 5.84 -26.16 7.49
N ILE A 14 6.21 -26.40 6.22
CA ILE A 14 6.01 -25.42 5.13
C ILE A 14 4.53 -25.10 4.96
N ILE A 15 3.67 -26.12 4.90
CA ILE A 15 2.22 -25.95 4.75
C ILE A 15 1.65 -25.14 5.92
N PHE A 16 2.03 -25.48 7.15
CA PHE A 16 1.59 -24.77 8.35
C PHE A 16 2.01 -23.30 8.32
N SER A 17 3.28 -23.01 7.99
CA SER A 17 3.78 -21.64 7.89
C SER A 17 3.04 -20.83 6.82
N ILE A 18 2.76 -21.42 5.66
CA ILE A 18 1.98 -20.76 4.61
C ILE A 18 0.54 -20.49 5.08
N ALA A 19 -0.10 -21.46 5.74
CA ALA A 19 -1.46 -21.29 6.25
C ALA A 19 -1.56 -20.17 7.29
N VAL A 20 -0.64 -20.14 8.27
CA VAL A 20 -0.56 -19.07 9.28
C VAL A 20 -0.32 -17.71 8.62
N MET A 21 0.57 -17.65 7.63
CA MET A 21 0.82 -16.42 6.87
C MET A 21 -0.45 -15.91 6.17
N LEU A 22 -1.17 -16.78 5.44
CA LEU A 22 -2.39 -16.41 4.72
C LEU A 22 -3.50 -15.94 5.67
N VAL A 23 -3.67 -16.60 6.81
CA VAL A 23 -4.64 -16.21 7.85
C VAL A 23 -4.28 -14.84 8.41
N THR A 24 -3.01 -14.62 8.77
CA THR A 24 -2.52 -13.35 9.29
C THR A 24 -2.73 -12.21 8.29
N MET A 25 -2.41 -12.44 7.01
CA MET A 25 -2.64 -11.45 5.94
C MET A 25 -4.11 -11.07 5.81
N LYS A 26 -5.03 -12.05 5.86
CA LYS A 26 -6.48 -11.78 5.82
C LYS A 26 -6.94 -10.93 7.00
N PHE A 27 -6.45 -11.21 8.20
CA PHE A 27 -6.80 -10.42 9.39
C PHE A 27 -6.28 -8.98 9.29
N VAL A 28 -5.02 -8.79 8.91
CA VAL A 28 -4.43 -7.45 8.75
C VAL A 28 -5.18 -6.64 7.68
N ALA A 29 -5.52 -7.26 6.54
CA ALA A 29 -6.32 -6.64 5.49
C ALA A 29 -7.70 -6.19 6.01
N LYS A 30 -8.40 -7.07 6.75
CA LYS A 30 -9.74 -6.79 7.28
C LYS A 30 -9.76 -5.58 8.23
N PHE A 31 -8.73 -5.43 9.06
CA PHE A 31 -8.68 -4.37 10.05
C PHE A 31 -8.13 -3.03 9.53
N GLY A 32 -7.30 -3.07 8.48
CA GLY A 32 -6.71 -1.87 7.87
C GLY A 32 -7.15 -1.66 6.43
N TRP A 33 -6.55 -2.43 5.52
CA TRP A 33 -6.58 -2.16 4.07
C TRP A 33 -7.98 -2.13 3.46
N LYS A 34 -8.89 -2.97 3.97
CA LYS A 34 -10.26 -3.05 3.49
C LYS A 34 -10.96 -1.68 3.44
N LYS A 35 -10.73 -0.80 4.43
CA LYS A 35 -11.35 0.53 4.41
C LYS A 35 -10.82 1.43 3.31
N LEU A 36 -9.52 1.32 3.04
CA LEU A 36 -8.89 2.08 1.97
C LEU A 36 -9.39 1.58 0.62
N SER A 37 -9.51 0.26 0.43
CA SER A 37 -10.04 -0.32 -0.82
C SER A 37 -11.53 -0.11 -1.00
N ASP A 38 -12.31 -0.08 0.08
CA ASP A 38 -13.74 0.20 0.00
C ASP A 38 -13.98 1.68 -0.37
N LYS A 39 -13.12 2.61 0.09
CA LYS A 39 -13.20 4.05 -0.23
C LYS A 39 -12.63 4.39 -1.61
N PHE A 40 -11.54 3.74 -2.00
CA PHE A 40 -10.77 4.03 -3.21
C PHE A 40 -10.57 2.77 -4.07
N PRO A 41 -11.64 2.05 -4.45
CA PRO A 41 -11.52 0.83 -5.23
C PRO A 41 -10.90 1.12 -6.60
N TYR A 42 -10.08 0.21 -7.10
CA TYR A 42 -9.49 0.35 -8.42
C TYR A 42 -9.25 -1.00 -9.09
N GLU A 43 -9.90 -1.21 -10.24
CA GLU A 43 -9.81 -2.45 -11.04
C GLU A 43 -9.21 -2.21 -12.43
N GLY A 44 -8.85 -0.95 -12.75
CA GLY A 44 -8.39 -0.54 -14.07
C GLY A 44 -6.87 -0.65 -14.28
N TYR A 45 -6.44 -0.10 -15.41
CA TYR A 45 -5.03 0.12 -15.73
C TYR A 45 -4.63 1.54 -15.36
N PHE A 46 -3.68 1.68 -14.43
CA PHE A 46 -3.19 2.98 -14.00
C PHE A 46 -2.05 3.46 -14.89
N GLU A 47 -2.26 4.61 -15.55
CA GLU A 47 -1.22 5.28 -16.31
C GLU A 47 -0.48 6.28 -15.44
N GLY A 48 0.78 5.97 -15.13
CA GLY A 48 1.64 6.84 -14.34
C GLY A 48 3.00 6.22 -14.09
N TYR A 49 3.87 6.97 -13.41
CA TYR A 49 5.22 6.50 -13.11
C TYR A 49 5.29 5.92 -11.70
N LYS A 50 6.14 4.90 -11.55
CA LYS A 50 6.44 4.31 -10.25
C LYS A 50 7.35 5.25 -9.45
N ALA A 51 6.83 5.83 -8.38
CA ALA A 51 7.58 6.73 -7.52
C ALA A 51 8.51 5.97 -6.55
N GLY A 52 8.02 4.88 -5.94
CA GLY A 52 8.82 4.03 -5.06
C GLY A 52 7.99 3.26 -4.02
N LEU A 53 8.65 2.68 -3.02
CA LEU A 53 7.97 2.06 -1.88
C LEU A 53 7.68 3.09 -0.79
N VAL A 54 6.45 3.04 -0.27
CA VAL A 54 5.95 3.90 0.82
C VAL A 54 5.46 3.05 1.98
N SER A 55 5.33 3.71 3.13
CA SER A 55 4.67 3.16 4.31
C SER A 55 3.26 3.69 4.41
N VAL A 56 2.32 2.83 4.80
CA VAL A 56 0.92 3.19 5.03
C VAL A 56 0.51 2.71 6.41
N LYS A 57 -0.13 3.56 7.20
CA LYS A 57 -0.78 3.19 8.46
C LYS A 57 -2.27 3.41 8.30
N ILE A 58 -3.08 2.40 8.61
CA ILE A 58 -4.53 2.48 8.58
C ILE A 58 -5.04 1.97 9.92
N ARG A 59 -5.52 2.87 10.78
CA ARG A 59 -5.84 2.57 12.18
C ARG A 59 -4.66 1.93 12.90
N THR A 60 -4.81 0.67 13.30
CA THR A 60 -3.81 -0.14 13.98
C THR A 60 -2.93 -0.95 13.02
N ALA A 61 -3.30 -1.08 11.75
CA ALA A 61 -2.53 -1.81 10.76
C ALA A 61 -1.44 -0.92 10.16
N GLN A 62 -0.22 -1.44 10.08
CA GLN A 62 0.93 -0.72 9.56
C GLN A 62 1.64 -1.54 8.49
N TYR A 63 1.79 -0.93 7.31
CA TYR A 63 2.39 -1.50 6.11
C TYR A 63 3.71 -0.77 5.85
N ASN A 64 4.79 -1.23 6.47
CA ASN A 64 6.08 -0.56 6.36
C ASN A 64 6.79 -0.92 5.07
N ASN A 65 7.06 0.07 4.21
CA ASN A 65 7.76 -0.11 2.92
C ASN A 65 7.17 -1.24 2.04
N ALA A 66 5.87 -1.51 2.17
CA ALA A 66 5.22 -2.67 1.57
C ALA A 66 4.32 -2.30 0.38
N ILE A 67 4.20 -1.00 0.08
CA ILE A 67 3.25 -0.48 -0.91
C ILE A 67 4.03 0.27 -1.98
N ASN A 68 3.87 -0.13 -3.24
CA ASN A 68 4.37 0.64 -4.37
C ASN A 68 3.45 1.83 -4.60
N LEU A 69 4.01 3.02 -4.58
CA LEU A 69 3.38 4.27 -4.98
C LEU A 69 3.63 4.52 -6.46
N TYR A 70 2.55 4.78 -7.18
CA TYR A 70 2.57 5.31 -8.54
C TYR A 70 1.87 6.66 -8.54
N PHE A 71 2.37 7.57 -9.36
CA PHE A 71 1.84 8.91 -9.51
C PHE A 71 1.52 9.18 -10.98
N GLY A 72 0.36 9.78 -11.24
CA GLY A 72 -0.15 10.07 -12.58
C GLY A 72 -1.14 11.23 -12.55
N LYS A 73 -1.66 11.61 -13.72
CA LYS A 73 -2.60 12.74 -13.85
C LYS A 73 -3.92 12.48 -13.11
N GLU A 74 -4.35 11.23 -13.05
CA GLU A 74 -5.59 10.82 -12.37
C GLU A 74 -5.45 10.86 -10.83
N GLY A 75 -4.22 10.76 -10.32
CA GLY A 75 -3.94 10.80 -8.89
C GLY A 75 -2.83 9.84 -8.46
N ILE A 76 -3.02 9.24 -7.29
CA ILE A 76 -2.06 8.33 -6.67
C ILE A 76 -2.59 6.91 -6.69
N TYR A 77 -1.79 5.98 -7.19
CA TYR A 77 -2.10 4.56 -7.16
C TYR A 77 -1.18 3.82 -6.20
N LEU A 78 -1.79 3.06 -5.29
CA LEU A 78 -1.11 2.28 -4.26
C LEU A 78 -1.30 0.80 -4.55
N LYS A 79 -0.18 0.13 -4.83
CA LYS A 79 -0.15 -1.29 -5.13
C LYS A 79 0.71 -2.03 -4.11
N PRO A 80 0.11 -2.81 -3.21
CA PRO A 80 0.84 -3.69 -2.30
C PRO A 80 1.84 -4.59 -3.06
N LEU A 81 2.94 -4.96 -2.41
CA LEU A 81 3.85 -5.97 -2.96
C LEU A 81 3.07 -7.25 -3.28
N LYS A 82 3.53 -7.99 -4.30
CA LYS A 82 2.83 -9.16 -4.85
C LYS A 82 2.48 -10.22 -3.79
N ILE A 83 3.30 -10.38 -2.77
CA ILE A 83 3.04 -11.31 -1.66
C ILE A 83 1.82 -10.92 -0.81
N PHE A 84 1.44 -9.65 -0.80
CA PHE A 84 0.30 -9.11 -0.04
C PHE A 84 -0.97 -8.93 -0.90
N SER A 85 -0.86 -9.00 -2.23
CA SER A 85 -1.94 -8.60 -3.15
C SER A 85 -3.21 -9.43 -3.02
N TYR A 86 -3.12 -10.68 -2.52
CA TYR A 86 -4.28 -11.58 -2.38
C TYR A 86 -5.39 -11.01 -1.49
N SER A 87 -5.02 -10.28 -0.43
CA SER A 87 -5.98 -9.69 0.51
C SER A 87 -5.94 -8.15 0.52
N HIS A 88 -5.04 -7.57 -0.27
CA HIS A 88 -4.84 -6.14 -0.36
C HIS A 88 -5.00 -5.73 -1.82
N PRO A 89 -6.24 -5.59 -2.32
CA PRO A 89 -6.46 -5.14 -3.68
C PRO A 89 -5.85 -3.74 -3.86
N PRO A 90 -5.33 -3.42 -5.04
CA PRO A 90 -4.76 -2.11 -5.27
C PRO A 90 -5.83 -1.02 -5.18
N VAL A 91 -5.40 0.20 -4.86
CA VAL A 91 -6.31 1.34 -4.67
C VAL A 91 -5.80 2.56 -5.43
N MET A 92 -6.72 3.40 -5.90
CA MET A 92 -6.38 4.66 -6.56
C MET A 92 -7.10 5.80 -5.86
N ILE A 93 -6.31 6.75 -5.37
CA ILE A 93 -6.75 7.98 -4.73
C ILE A 93 -6.79 9.06 -5.82
N PRO A 94 -7.97 9.58 -6.18
CA PRO A 94 -8.08 10.63 -7.19
C PRO A 94 -7.33 11.90 -6.81
N ILE A 95 -6.80 12.62 -7.80
CA ILE A 95 -6.10 13.88 -7.58
C ILE A 95 -7.00 14.93 -6.90
N LYS A 96 -8.31 14.93 -7.22
CA LYS A 96 -9.30 15.81 -6.58
C LYS A 96 -9.36 15.63 -5.07
N ASP A 97 -9.23 14.40 -4.57
CA ASP A 97 -9.29 14.10 -3.14
C ASP A 97 -8.02 14.56 -2.43
N ILE A 98 -6.87 14.56 -3.13
CA ILE A 98 -5.61 15.12 -2.63
C ILE A 98 -5.66 16.65 -2.60
N LEU A 99 -6.21 17.28 -3.64
CA LEU A 99 -6.35 18.73 -3.73
C LEU A 99 -7.37 19.29 -2.74
N ALA A 100 -8.40 18.51 -2.39
CA ALA A 100 -9.40 18.89 -1.38
C ALA A 100 -8.86 18.85 0.06
N MET A 101 -7.66 18.32 0.29
CA MET A 101 -7.02 18.36 1.61
C MET A 101 -6.62 19.78 1.98
N ASP A 102 -6.66 20.10 3.27
CA ASP A 102 -6.13 21.36 3.77
C ASP A 102 -4.62 21.50 3.45
N GLY A 103 -4.26 22.53 2.68
CA GLY A 103 -2.93 22.74 2.10
C GLY A 103 -2.63 21.95 0.81
N GLY A 104 -3.58 21.16 0.32
CA GLY A 104 -3.55 20.46 -0.96
C GLY A 104 -2.26 19.66 -1.23
N PHE A 105 -1.81 19.70 -2.48
CA PHE A 105 -0.61 18.99 -2.91
C PHE A 105 0.68 19.58 -2.32
N GLU A 106 0.73 20.88 -2.06
CA GLU A 106 1.89 21.55 -1.50
C GLU A 106 2.22 21.02 -0.09
N ARG A 107 1.19 20.82 0.75
CA ARG A 107 1.35 20.18 2.05
C ARG A 107 1.93 18.78 1.92
N VAL A 108 1.48 17.99 0.95
CA VAL A 108 2.02 16.63 0.71
C VAL A 108 3.51 16.70 0.36
N LEU A 109 3.91 17.63 -0.49
CA LEU A 109 5.31 17.83 -0.90
C LEU A 109 6.20 18.38 0.22
N ASN A 110 5.65 19.10 1.19
CA ASN A 110 6.42 19.67 2.30
C ASN A 110 6.48 18.73 3.51
N SER A 111 5.38 18.06 3.84
CA SER A 111 5.30 17.14 4.99
C SER A 111 5.69 15.70 4.66
N GLY A 112 5.57 15.30 3.39
CA GLY A 112 5.67 13.89 3.00
C GLY A 112 4.51 13.05 3.51
N ILE A 113 3.38 13.66 3.90
CA ILE A 113 2.27 12.97 4.54
C ILE A 113 1.00 13.19 3.72
N ILE A 114 0.27 12.11 3.50
CA ILE A 114 -1.10 12.14 2.97
C ILE A 114 -1.99 11.51 4.05
N TYR A 115 -2.93 12.27 4.60
CA TYR A 115 -3.78 11.81 5.69
C TYR A 115 -5.27 11.90 5.33
N PHE A 116 -5.99 10.79 5.50
CA PHE A 116 -7.42 10.67 5.31
C PHE A 116 -8.10 10.43 6.67
N PRO A 117 -8.65 11.48 7.33
CA PRO A 117 -9.20 11.36 8.68
C PRO A 117 -10.39 10.41 8.77
N GLU A 118 -11.26 10.38 7.74
CA GLU A 118 -12.47 9.54 7.72
C GLU A 118 -12.19 8.04 7.89
N ILE A 119 -11.06 7.57 7.39
CA ILE A 119 -10.66 6.16 7.45
C ILE A 119 -9.44 5.92 8.35
N ASP A 120 -8.94 6.99 8.99
CA ASP A 120 -7.70 7.02 9.75
C ASP A 120 -6.53 6.37 8.99
N ALA A 121 -6.33 6.84 7.76
CA ALA A 121 -5.27 6.35 6.87
C ALA A 121 -4.20 7.42 6.67
N LEU A 122 -2.95 7.06 6.96
CA LEU A 122 -1.76 7.88 6.84
C LEU A 122 -0.80 7.23 5.86
N ILE A 123 -0.44 7.90 4.78
CA ILE A 123 0.60 7.49 3.84
C ILE A 123 1.81 8.37 4.09
N THR A 124 2.96 7.74 4.34
CA THR A 124 4.23 8.43 4.57
C THR A 124 5.13 8.26 3.35
N LEU A 125 5.51 9.38 2.77
CA LEU A 125 6.39 9.52 1.63
C LEU A 125 7.83 9.74 2.13
N PRO A 126 8.77 8.82 1.84
CA PRO A 126 10.18 9.05 2.10
C PRO A 126 10.71 10.29 1.35
N PRO A 127 11.75 10.99 1.87
CA PRO A 127 12.31 12.18 1.21
C PRO A 127 12.69 11.98 -0.26
N ARG A 128 13.23 10.81 -0.61
CA ARG A 128 13.55 10.43 -2.00
C ARG A 128 12.33 10.43 -2.93
N ILE A 129 11.15 10.06 -2.42
CA ILE A 129 9.91 10.06 -3.18
C ILE A 129 9.40 11.48 -3.33
N ILE A 130 9.46 12.29 -2.28
CA ILE A 130 9.11 13.71 -2.33
C ILE A 130 9.95 14.43 -3.39
N ALA A 131 11.27 14.22 -3.40
CA ALA A 131 12.15 14.81 -4.39
C ALA A 131 11.76 14.45 -5.83
N ARG A 132 11.44 13.16 -6.07
CA ARG A 132 10.95 12.68 -7.38
C ARG A 132 9.60 13.25 -7.76
N LEU A 133 8.70 13.43 -6.79
CA LEU A 133 7.41 14.08 -7.03
C LEU A 133 7.64 15.54 -7.44
N LYS A 134 8.45 16.30 -6.69
CA LYS A 134 8.78 17.71 -6.99
C LYS A 134 9.38 17.88 -8.39
N GLU A 135 10.32 17.03 -8.78
CA GLU A 135 10.93 17.04 -10.12
C GLU A 135 9.88 16.82 -11.23
N LYS A 136 8.91 15.95 -11.01
CA LYS A 136 7.89 15.61 -12.01
C LYS A 136 6.72 16.58 -12.03
N THR A 137 6.33 17.14 -10.88
CA THR A 137 5.21 18.09 -10.79
C THR A 137 5.63 19.53 -11.03
N GLY A 138 6.90 19.90 -10.84
CA GLY A 138 7.42 21.21 -11.26
C GLY A 138 7.57 21.38 -12.78
N ASN A 139 7.30 20.32 -13.55
CA ASN A 139 7.31 20.30 -15.01
C ASN A 139 5.89 20.08 -15.60
N LEU A 140 4.84 20.16 -14.76
CA LEU A 140 3.42 20.12 -15.14
C LEU A 140 2.82 21.52 -15.00
#